data_AF-A0A0M6WUF9-F1
#
_entry.id   AF-A0A0M6WUF9-F1
#
_cell.length_a   1.000
_cell.length_b   1.000
_cell.length_c   1.000
_cell.angle_alpha   90.00
_cell.angle_beta   90.00
_cell.angle_gamma   90.00
#
_symmetry.space_group_name_H-M   'P 1'
#
loop_
_entity.id
_entity.type
_entity.pdbx_description
1 polymer ?
#
loop_
_entity_poly.entity_id
_entity_poly.type
_entity_poly.pdbx_seq_one_letter_code
_entity_poly.pdbx_strand_id
1 'polypeptide(L)'
;MELVNEDIKNNKELYDIDAVDKNIDFRRVKNLKVYFDNNAISLTTDINETEEWQGGDIVVFKKHIGIISDKRNRKGICFVIHHANPYQIYYEEDILEHRDDIIGHYRIS
;
A
#
# COMPACT_ATOMS: atom_id res chain seq x y z
N MET A 1 7.53 -14.40 -0.90
CA MET A 1 8.11 -14.32 -2.27
C MET A 1 7.30 -15.11 -3.29
N GLU A 2 6.74 -16.25 -2.90
CA GLU A 2 6.00 -17.14 -3.81
C GLU A 2 4.68 -16.53 -4.29
N LEU A 3 3.87 -15.96 -3.38
CA LEU A 3 2.53 -15.43 -3.71
C LEU A 3 2.51 -14.43 -4.88
N VAL A 4 3.32 -13.36 -4.80
CA VAL A 4 3.39 -12.36 -5.88
C VAL A 4 3.90 -12.99 -7.19
N ASN A 5 4.86 -13.89 -7.10
CA ASN A 5 5.40 -14.58 -8.28
C ASN A 5 4.38 -15.56 -8.90
N GLU A 6 3.54 -16.20 -8.10
CA GLU A 6 2.45 -17.05 -8.57
C GLU A 6 1.36 -16.21 -9.24
N ASP A 7 0.96 -15.09 -8.64
CA ASP A 7 -0.01 -14.17 -9.24
C ASP A 7 0.50 -13.61 -10.58
N ILE A 8 1.79 -13.20 -10.65
CA ILE A 8 2.43 -12.77 -11.90
C ILE A 8 2.40 -13.86 -12.97
N LYS A 9 2.61 -15.13 -12.60
CA LYS A 9 2.57 -16.25 -13.57
C LYS A 9 1.17 -16.49 -14.11
N ASN A 10 0.15 -16.31 -13.27
CA ASN A 10 -1.24 -16.58 -13.63
C ASN A 10 -1.92 -15.41 -14.35
N ASN A 11 -1.47 -14.17 -14.10
CA ASN A 11 -2.10 -12.94 -14.61
C ASN A 11 -1.09 -12.02 -15.33
N LYS A 12 -0.16 -12.60 -16.10
CA LYS A 12 1.04 -11.91 -16.63
C LYS A 12 0.73 -10.59 -17.37
N GLU A 13 -0.38 -10.55 -18.09
CA GLU A 13 -0.86 -9.39 -18.86
C GLU A 13 -1.25 -8.17 -18.02
N LEU A 14 -1.56 -8.36 -16.73
CA LEU A 14 -1.85 -7.27 -15.80
C LEU A 14 -0.57 -6.59 -15.28
N TYR A 15 0.57 -7.25 -15.43
CA TYR A 15 1.86 -6.79 -14.92
C TYR A 15 2.71 -6.17 -16.02
N ASP A 16 3.12 -4.93 -15.80
CA ASP A 16 4.11 -4.23 -16.63
C ASP A 16 5.54 -4.73 -16.31
N ILE A 17 5.86 -5.97 -16.72
CA ILE A 17 7.14 -6.65 -16.46
C ILE A 17 7.65 -7.36 -17.71
N ASP A 18 8.82 -6.94 -18.22
CA ASP A 18 9.47 -7.58 -19.36
C ASP A 18 10.03 -8.97 -19.00
N ALA A 19 10.74 -9.05 -17.86
CA ALA A 19 11.37 -10.27 -17.36
C ALA A 19 11.03 -10.46 -15.88
N VAL A 20 10.39 -11.59 -15.57
CA VAL A 20 9.98 -11.95 -14.21
C VAL A 20 11.21 -12.34 -13.39
N ASP A 21 11.40 -11.69 -12.25
CA ASP A 21 12.41 -12.03 -11.25
C ASP A 21 11.77 -12.14 -9.87
N LYS A 22 11.54 -13.39 -9.45
CA LYS A 22 10.96 -13.73 -8.16
C LYS A 22 11.67 -13.08 -6.97
N ASN A 23 12.96 -12.76 -7.07
CA ASN A 23 13.76 -12.17 -5.98
C ASN A 23 13.64 -10.63 -5.91
N ILE A 24 12.99 -10.00 -6.89
CA ILE A 24 12.89 -8.56 -7.01
C ILE A 24 11.43 -8.11 -7.07
N ASP A 25 10.58 -8.83 -7.80
CA ASP A 25 9.23 -8.36 -8.15
C ASP A 25 8.33 -8.10 -6.95
N PHE A 26 8.46 -8.89 -5.88
CA PHE A 26 7.68 -8.75 -4.65
C PHE A 26 7.97 -7.46 -3.86
N ARG A 27 8.99 -6.68 -4.23
CA ARG A 27 9.32 -5.41 -3.57
C ARG A 27 9.00 -4.17 -4.41
N ARG A 28 8.45 -4.36 -5.61
CA ARG A 28 8.09 -3.26 -6.52
C ARG A 28 6.67 -2.80 -6.21
N VAL A 29 6.51 -1.53 -5.86
CA VAL A 29 5.19 -0.93 -5.54
C VAL A 29 4.16 -1.18 -6.64
N LYS A 30 4.55 -1.00 -7.91
CA LYS A 30 3.65 -1.25 -9.05
C LYS A 30 3.13 -2.70 -9.13
N ASN A 31 3.98 -3.68 -8.82
CA ASN A 31 3.61 -5.09 -8.82
C ASN A 31 2.75 -5.42 -7.60
N LEU A 32 3.11 -4.89 -6.43
CA LEU A 32 2.34 -5.07 -5.21
C LEU A 32 0.93 -4.50 -5.33
N LYS A 33 0.75 -3.36 -6.00
CA LYS A 33 -0.57 -2.79 -6.27
C LYS A 33 -1.46 -3.77 -7.05
N VAL A 34 -0.96 -4.33 -8.15
CA VAL A 34 -1.69 -5.33 -8.96
C VAL A 34 -2.00 -6.58 -8.12
N TYR A 35 -1.03 -7.05 -7.35
CA TYR A 35 -1.23 -8.19 -6.46
C TYR A 35 -2.37 -7.93 -5.44
N PHE A 36 -2.40 -6.76 -4.81
CA PHE A 36 -3.45 -6.41 -3.85
C PHE A 36 -4.80 -6.19 -4.51
N ASP A 37 -4.86 -5.64 -5.72
CA ASP A 37 -6.12 -5.57 -6.49
C ASP A 37 -6.76 -6.95 -6.66
N ASN A 38 -5.92 -7.96 -6.91
CA ASN A 38 -6.37 -9.33 -7.20
C ASN A 38 -6.67 -10.15 -5.93
N ASN A 39 -5.98 -9.87 -4.82
CA ASN A 39 -5.91 -10.78 -3.67
C ASN A 39 -6.31 -10.14 -2.33
N ALA A 40 -6.71 -8.87 -2.31
CA ALA A 40 -7.13 -8.17 -1.09
C ALA A 40 -8.48 -7.47 -1.27
N ILE A 41 -9.07 -7.08 -0.15
CA ILE A 41 -10.29 -6.27 -0.16
C ILE A 41 -9.88 -4.82 -0.46
N SER A 42 -10.29 -4.29 -1.61
CA SER A 42 -10.10 -2.88 -1.94
C SER A 42 -11.10 -2.03 -1.15
N LEU A 43 -10.60 -0.98 -0.52
CA LEU A 43 -11.35 -0.05 0.31
C LEU A 43 -11.33 1.36 -0.30
N THR A 44 -12.15 2.25 0.25
CA THR A 44 -12.16 3.67 -0.11
C THR A 44 -10.78 4.31 0.02
N THR A 45 -10.46 5.21 -0.90
CA THR A 45 -9.28 6.08 -0.80
C THR A 45 -9.63 7.47 -0.24
N ASP A 46 -10.89 7.73 0.09
CA ASP A 46 -11.26 8.95 0.82
C ASP A 46 -10.83 8.83 2.28
N ILE A 47 -9.84 9.64 2.66
CA ILE A 47 -9.27 9.65 4.00
C ILE A 47 -10.25 10.16 5.08
N ASN A 48 -11.36 10.77 4.67
CA ASN A 48 -12.40 11.26 5.58
C ASN A 48 -13.43 10.18 5.95
N GLU A 49 -13.48 9.07 5.23
CA GLU A 49 -14.29 7.89 5.58
C GLU A 49 -13.59 7.08 6.67
N THR A 50 -13.31 7.71 7.82
CA THR A 50 -12.37 7.23 8.85
C THR A 50 -12.70 5.85 9.42
N GLU A 51 -13.95 5.43 9.32
CA GLU A 51 -14.43 4.10 9.76
C GLU A 51 -13.92 2.97 8.86
N GLU A 52 -13.65 3.25 7.59
CA GLU A 52 -13.13 2.27 6.64
C GLU A 52 -11.62 2.04 6.81
N TRP A 53 -10.89 3.04 7.33
CA TRP A 53 -9.44 2.98 7.55
C TRP A 53 -9.13 2.39 8.92
N GLN A 54 -8.50 1.23 8.99
CA GLN A 54 -8.17 0.56 10.23
C GLN A 54 -6.67 0.22 10.31
N GLY A 55 -6.17 0.12 11.54
CA GLY A 55 -4.79 -0.28 11.78
C GLY A 55 -4.49 -1.64 11.14
N GLY A 56 -3.38 -1.72 10.42
CA GLY A 56 -2.96 -2.92 9.67
C GLY A 56 -3.36 -2.93 8.20
N ASP A 57 -4.23 -2.01 7.75
CA ASP A 57 -4.53 -1.85 6.33
C ASP A 57 -3.27 -1.38 5.56
N ILE A 58 -3.27 -1.60 4.26
CA ILE A 58 -2.16 -1.24 3.37
C ILE A 58 -2.59 -0.03 2.53
N VAL A 59 -1.79 1.04 2.55
CA VAL A 59 -1.98 2.20 1.67
C VAL A 59 -0.88 2.25 0.62
N VAL A 60 -1.28 2.38 -0.63
CA VAL A 60 -0.40 2.44 -1.79
C VAL A 60 -0.48 3.82 -2.42
N PHE A 61 0.68 4.44 -2.59
CA PHE A 61 0.86 5.68 -3.33
C PHE A 61 1.56 5.42 -4.66
N LYS A 62 1.56 6.39 -5.59
CA LYS A 62 2.16 6.24 -6.93
C LYS A 62 3.58 5.65 -6.93
N LYS A 63 4.42 6.01 -5.95
CA LYS A 63 5.82 5.53 -5.84
C LYS A 63 6.20 5.07 -4.44
N HIS A 64 5.23 4.88 -3.57
CA HIS A 64 5.46 4.61 -2.16
C HIS A 64 4.39 3.69 -1.58
N ILE A 65 4.66 3.04 -0.46
CA ILE A 65 3.72 2.15 0.21
C ILE A 65 3.91 2.24 1.73
N GLY A 66 2.82 2.07 2.48
CA GLY A 66 2.85 2.07 3.94
C GLY A 66 1.74 1.21 4.52
N ILE A 67 1.79 1.06 5.84
CA ILE A 67 0.76 0.38 6.64
C ILE A 67 0.01 1.44 7.44
N ILE A 68 -1.29 1.32 7.53
CA ILE A 68 -2.14 2.21 8.33
C ILE A 68 -1.93 1.91 9.81
N SER A 69 -1.67 2.96 10.58
CA SER A 69 -1.57 2.87 12.03
C SER A 69 -2.94 2.83 12.69
N ASP A 70 -3.00 2.26 13.89
CA ASP A 70 -4.12 2.39 14.81
C ASP A 70 -4.20 3.79 15.47
N LYS A 71 -3.12 4.59 15.40
CA LYS A 71 -3.13 5.98 15.87
C LYS A 71 -3.75 6.93 14.85
N ARG A 72 -4.44 7.94 15.39
CA ARG A 72 -5.16 8.95 14.62
C ARG A 72 -4.84 10.36 15.08
N ASN A 73 -4.92 11.31 14.17
CA ASN A 73 -4.80 12.72 14.47
C ASN A 73 -6.10 13.26 15.08
N ARG A 74 -6.14 14.55 15.41
CA ARG A 74 -7.32 15.16 16.06
C ARG A 74 -8.59 15.14 15.21
N LYS A 75 -8.47 14.91 13.89
CA LYS A 75 -9.60 14.78 12.95
C LYS A 75 -10.03 13.33 12.76
N GLY A 76 -9.37 12.36 13.39
CA GLY A 76 -9.63 10.94 13.22
C GLY A 76 -8.92 10.30 12.03
N ILE A 77 -8.06 11.03 11.32
CA ILE A 77 -7.30 10.50 10.19
C ILE A 77 -6.12 9.68 10.71
N CYS A 78 -5.93 8.48 10.16
CA CYS A 78 -4.88 7.57 10.60
C CYS A 78 -3.47 8.08 10.24
N PHE A 79 -2.52 7.75 11.10
CA PHE A 79 -1.10 7.86 10.79
C PHE A 79 -0.69 6.72 9.86
N VAL A 80 0.43 6.87 9.17
CA VAL A 80 1.00 5.84 8.30
C VAL A 80 2.34 5.39 8.89
N ILE A 81 2.54 4.09 8.97
CA ILE A 81 3.83 3.46 9.29
C ILE A 81 4.57 3.18 7.97
N HIS A 82 5.69 3.85 7.74
CA HIS A 82 6.47 3.70 6.51
C HIS A 82 7.93 4.15 6.66
N HIS A 83 8.77 3.70 5.72
CA HIS A 83 10.14 4.18 5.56
C HIS A 83 10.20 5.25 4.46
N ALA A 84 10.37 6.52 4.83
CA ALA A 84 10.33 7.64 3.89
C ALA A 84 11.72 7.99 3.32
N ASN A 85 12.70 8.25 4.19
CA ASN A 85 14.04 8.69 3.80
C ASN A 85 15.04 8.52 4.98
N PRO A 86 16.36 8.64 4.75
CA PRO A 86 17.39 8.38 5.78
C PRO A 86 17.35 9.31 7.00
N TYR A 87 16.66 10.46 6.93
CA TYR A 87 16.58 11.45 8.01
C TYR A 87 15.19 11.51 8.63
N GLN A 88 14.34 10.52 8.36
CA GLN A 88 12.99 10.42 8.92
C GLN A 88 13.07 10.33 10.45
N ILE A 89 12.35 11.22 11.14
CA ILE A 89 12.39 11.32 12.60
C ILE A 89 11.47 10.29 13.24
N TYR A 90 10.30 10.05 12.64
CA TYR A 90 9.29 9.11 13.11
C TYR A 90 8.92 8.15 11.97
N TYR A 91 8.85 6.85 12.25
CA TYR A 91 8.37 5.87 11.26
C TYR A 91 6.85 5.86 11.12
N GLU A 92 6.15 6.47 12.07
CA GLU A 92 4.71 6.60 12.12
C GLU A 92 4.36 8.10 11.99
N GLU A 93 3.87 8.51 10.82
CA GLU A 93 3.72 9.92 10.45
C GLU A 93 2.30 10.26 9.99
N ASP A 94 1.86 11.49 10.29
CA ASP A 94 0.60 12.06 9.82
C ASP A 94 0.79 12.66 8.42
N ILE A 95 0.66 11.82 7.39
CA ILE A 95 0.97 12.21 6.00
C ILE A 95 -0.25 12.16 5.07
N LEU A 96 -1.35 11.52 5.45
CA LEU A 96 -2.46 11.24 4.52
C LEU A 96 -3.07 12.52 3.95
N GLU A 97 -3.26 13.56 4.77
CA GLU A 97 -3.78 14.86 4.32
C GLU A 97 -2.81 15.65 3.43
N HIS A 98 -1.55 15.25 3.37
CA HIS A 98 -0.48 15.94 2.62
C HIS A 98 -0.12 15.21 1.32
N ARG A 99 -0.90 14.19 0.94
CA ARG A 99 -0.64 13.34 -0.23
C ARG A 99 -1.85 13.35 -1.15
N ASP A 100 -1.61 13.60 -2.43
CA ASP A 100 -2.60 13.60 -3.52
C ASP A 100 -2.42 12.40 -4.47
N ASP A 101 -1.57 11.46 -4.09
CA ASP A 101 -1.08 10.37 -4.94
C ASP A 101 -1.41 8.98 -4.38
N ILE A 102 -2.40 8.88 -3.50
CA ILE A 102 -2.99 7.60 -3.07
C ILE A 102 -3.64 6.94 -4.28
N ILE A 103 -3.29 5.69 -4.54
CA ILE A 103 -3.79 4.90 -5.68
C ILE A 103 -4.35 3.54 -5.24
N GLY A 104 -4.41 3.29 -3.94
CA GLY A 104 -5.01 2.08 -3.39
C GLY A 104 -4.99 2.05 -1.87
N HIS A 105 -6.00 1.43 -1.31
CA HIS A 105 -6.16 1.15 0.10
C HIS A 105 -6.76 -0.25 0.23
N TYR A 106 -6.13 -1.14 1.00
CA TYR A 106 -6.45 -2.56 0.99
C TYR A 106 -6.44 -3.18 2.39
N ARG A 107 -7.33 -4.16 2.60
CA ARG A 107 -7.35 -5.01 3.79
C ARG A 107 -7.13 -6.48 3.40
N ILE A 108 -6.26 -7.16 4.13
CA ILE A 108 -6.01 -8.60 3.96
C ILE A 108 -7.04 -9.39 4.78
N SER A 109 -7.63 -10.43 4.20
CA SER A 109 -8.57 -11.37 4.85
C SER A 109 -8.03 -12.79 4.88
#